data_AF-A0A8J6XSI5-F1
#
_entry.id   AF-A0A8J6XSI5-F1
#
_cell.length_a   1.000
_cell.length_b   1.000
_cell.length_c   1.000
_cell.angle_alpha   90.00
_cell.angle_beta   90.00
_cell.angle_gamma   90.00
#
_symmetry.space_group_name_H-M   'P 1'
#
loop_
_entity.id
_entity.type
_entity.pdbx_description
1 polymer ?
#
loop_
_entity_poly.entity_id
_entity_poly.type
_entity_poly.pdbx_seq_one_letter_code
_entity_poly.pdbx_strand_id
1 'polypeptide(L)'
;MEYLSSREAQNNFGELLDKAQRSPVVIRRYGRDSAVVISVNEFNEYRQWRAQKLKTLVKEINKEARDNGLTDEILEQILASDDEFTDKESSVESRL
;
A
#
# COMPACT_ATOMS: atom_id res chain seq x y z
N MET A 1 12.27 -7.36 -16.54
CA MET A 1 10.81 -7.42 -16.33
C MET A 1 10.18 -8.13 -17.51
N GLU A 2 9.39 -9.16 -17.24
CA GLU A 2 8.72 -9.99 -18.26
C GLU A 2 7.20 -9.78 -18.19
N TYR A 3 6.50 -10.05 -19.30
CA TYR A 3 5.04 -9.94 -19.37
C TYR A 3 4.44 -11.27 -19.84
N LEU A 4 3.43 -11.75 -19.12
CA LEU A 4 2.69 -12.96 -19.43
C LEU A 4 1.20 -12.64 -19.52
N SER A 5 0.48 -13.30 -20.41
CA SER A 5 -0.98 -13.31 -20.36
C SER A 5 -1.46 -14.10 -19.14
N SER A 6 -2.69 -13.83 -18.69
CA SER A 6 -3.34 -14.61 -17.64
C SER A 6 -3.38 -16.11 -17.93
N ARG A 7 -3.45 -16.50 -19.21
CA ARG A 7 -3.46 -17.91 -19.63
C ARG A 7 -2.08 -18.55 -19.51
N GLU A 8 -1.02 -17.83 -19.92
CA GLU A 8 0.37 -18.31 -19.76
C GLU A 8 0.75 -18.42 -18.28
N ALA A 9 0.33 -17.46 -17.46
CA ALA A 9 0.54 -17.50 -16.02
C ALA A 9 -0.15 -18.71 -15.36
N GLN A 10 -1.37 -19.05 -15.79
CA GLN A 10 -2.09 -20.22 -15.30
C GLN A 10 -1.44 -21.53 -15.73
N ASN A 11 -1.01 -21.63 -16.99
CA ASN A 11 -0.47 -22.86 -17.55
C ASN A 11 0.98 -23.13 -17.09
N ASN A 12 1.77 -22.07 -16.85
CA ASN A 12 3.19 -22.16 -16.53
C ASN A 12 3.51 -21.58 -15.15
N PHE A 13 2.65 -21.82 -14.16
CA PHE A 13 2.76 -21.17 -12.85
C PHE A 13 4.10 -21.45 -12.13
N GLY A 14 4.63 -22.68 -12.23
CA GLY A 14 5.94 -23.02 -11.65
C GLY A 14 7.08 -22.19 -12.25
N GLU A 15 7.15 -22.12 -13.58
CA GLU A 15 8.16 -21.32 -14.30
C GLU A 15 7.99 -19.82 -14.00
N LEU A 16 6.75 -19.34 -13.86
CA LEU A 16 6.47 -17.97 -13.44
C LEU A 16 7.09 -17.68 -12.06
N LEU A 17 6.94 -18.58 -11.09
CA LEU A 17 7.53 -18.41 -9.76
C LEU A 17 9.06 -18.38 -9.82
N ASP A 18 9.68 -19.27 -10.59
CA ASP A 18 11.13 -19.31 -10.77
C ASP A 18 11.67 -18.01 -11.41
N LYS A 19 10.95 -17.48 -12.41
CA LYS A 19 11.26 -16.20 -13.04
C LYS A 19 11.10 -15.03 -12.08
N ALA A 20 10.02 -15.01 -11.30
CA ALA A 20 9.72 -13.97 -10.31
C ALA A 20 10.77 -13.87 -9.19
N GLN A 21 11.53 -14.94 -8.92
CA GLN A 21 12.68 -14.88 -8.00
C GLN A 21 13.82 -14.01 -8.52
N ARG A 22 13.95 -13.83 -9.84
CA ARG A 22 15.07 -13.13 -10.48
C ARG A 22 14.69 -11.73 -10.97
N SER A 23 13.45 -11.54 -11.41
CA SER A 23 12.94 -10.26 -11.90
C SER A 23 11.42 -10.23 -11.79
N PRO A 24 10.79 -9.07 -11.58
CA PRO A 24 9.35 -8.91 -11.65
C PRO A 24 8.74 -9.44 -12.96
N VAL A 25 7.61 -10.13 -12.82
CA VAL A 25 6.80 -10.65 -13.92
C VAL A 25 5.40 -10.04 -13.85
N VAL A 26 4.96 -9.42 -14.94
CA VAL A 26 3.65 -8.77 -15.03
C VAL A 26 2.66 -9.72 -15.71
N ILE A 27 1.51 -9.93 -15.08
CA ILE A 27 0.40 -10.69 -15.65
C ILE A 27 -0.58 -9.70 -16.29
N ARG A 28 -0.88 -9.91 -17.56
CA ARG A 28 -1.82 -9.12 -18.35
C ARG A 28 -3.13 -9.85 -18.60
N ARG A 29 -4.24 -9.14 -18.46
CA ARG A 29 -5.59 -9.61 -18.81
C ARG A 29 -6.23 -8.63 -19.77
N TYR A 30 -6.71 -9.12 -20.91
CA TYR A 30 -7.28 -8.30 -22.00
C TYR A 30 -6.37 -7.12 -22.41
N GLY A 31 -5.05 -7.36 -22.47
CA GLY A 31 -4.05 -6.35 -22.85
C GLY A 31 -3.70 -5.32 -21.76
N ARG A 32 -4.27 -5.41 -20.55
CA ARG A 32 -3.97 -4.52 -19.42
C ARG A 32 -3.16 -5.24 -18.35
N ASP A 33 -2.23 -4.53 -17.73
CA ASP A 33 -1.49 -5.02 -16.57
C ASP A 33 -2.48 -5.25 -15.42
N SER A 34 -2.55 -6.50 -14.93
CA SER A 34 -3.52 -6.93 -13.92
C SER A 34 -2.87 -7.27 -12.58
N ALA A 35 -1.66 -7.84 -12.61
CA ALA A 35 -0.90 -8.17 -11.41
C ALA A 35 0.59 -8.16 -11.72
N VAL A 36 1.42 -8.03 -10.68
CA VAL A 36 2.87 -8.23 -10.77
C VAL A 36 3.26 -9.24 -9.71
N VAL A 37 4.07 -10.22 -10.09
CA VAL A 37 4.66 -11.21 -9.18
C VAL A 37 6.13 -10.89 -9.04
N ILE A 38 6.59 -10.80 -7.80
CA ILE A 38 7.95 -10.48 -7.39
C ILE A 38 8.42 -11.47 -6.33
N SER A 39 9.73 -11.51 -6.09
CA SER A 39 10.28 -12.30 -4.99
C SER A 39 9.80 -11.78 -3.63
N VAL A 40 9.77 -12.67 -2.63
CA VAL A 40 9.41 -12.27 -1.26
C VAL A 40 10.41 -11.25 -0.69
N ASN A 41 11.69 -11.36 -1.07
CA ASN A 41 12.72 -10.40 -0.66
C ASN A 41 12.42 -9.01 -1.20
N GLU A 42 12.14 -8.89 -2.50
CA GLU A 42 11.80 -7.62 -3.14
C GLU A 42 10.51 -7.03 -2.55
N PHE A 43 9.51 -7.86 -2.25
CA PHE A 43 8.30 -7.40 -1.57
C PHE A 43 8.60 -6.84 -0.18
N ASN A 44 9.46 -7.50 0.60
CA ASN A 44 9.84 -7.02 1.93
C ASN A 44 10.62 -5.71 1.86
N GLU A 45 11.56 -5.57 0.92
CA GLU A 45 12.28 -4.32 0.67
C GLU A 45 11.31 -3.19 0.30
N TYR A 46 10.36 -3.46 -0.59
CA TYR A 46 9.31 -2.50 -0.95
C TYR A 46 8.45 -2.09 0.25
N ARG A 47 8.06 -3.04 1.10
CA ARG A 47 7.29 -2.78 2.32
C ARG A 47 8.06 -1.90 3.30
N GLN A 48 9.34 -2.19 3.52
CA GLN A 48 10.22 -1.38 4.37
C GLN A 48 10.39 0.03 3.81
N TRP A 49 10.66 0.15 2.51
CA TRP A 49 10.78 1.43 1.83
C TRP A 49 9.50 2.27 1.96
N ARG A 50 8.31 1.68 1.77
CA ARG A 50 7.03 2.38 1.99
C ARG A 50 6.88 2.90 3.40
N ALA A 51 7.22 2.09 4.40
CA ALA A 51 7.15 2.50 5.79
C ALA A 51 8.12 3.64 6.10
N GLN A 52 9.34 3.61 5.57
CA GLN A 52 10.31 4.70 5.74
C GLN A 52 9.89 5.98 5.03
N LYS A 53 9.32 5.86 3.82
CA LYS A 53 8.78 7.00 3.08
C LYS A 53 7.66 7.68 3.85
N LEU A 54 6.71 6.89 4.38
CA LEU A 54 5.63 7.42 5.22
C LEU A 54 6.17 8.12 6.47
N LYS A 55 7.11 7.49 7.19
CA LYS A 55 7.76 8.10 8.37
C LYS A 55 8.43 9.43 8.04
N THR A 56 9.06 9.52 6.87
CA THR A 56 9.75 10.74 6.43
C THR A 56 8.74 11.84 6.13
N LEU A 57 7.69 11.54 5.36
CA LEU A 57 6.61 12.48 5.07
C LEU A 57 5.91 12.98 6.34
N VAL A 58 5.59 12.08 7.28
CA VAL A 58 4.97 12.45 8.56
C VAL A 58 5.90 13.34 9.37
N LYS A 59 7.22 13.08 9.39
CA LYS A 59 8.18 13.95 10.07
C LYS A 59 8.23 15.35 9.46
N GLU A 60 8.19 15.46 8.14
CA GLU A 60 8.19 16.74 7.42
C GLU A 60 6.92 17.54 7.74
N ILE A 61 5.75 16.90 7.64
CA ILE A 61 4.46 17.51 7.97
C ILE A 61 4.43 17.93 9.45
N ASN A 62 4.87 17.08 10.37
CA ASN A 62 4.90 17.41 11.80
C ASN A 62 5.83 18.59 12.09
N LYS A 63 6.95 18.71 11.37
CA LYS A 63 7.85 19.84 11.51
C LYS A 63 7.16 21.13 11.04
N GLU A 64 6.59 21.11 9.85
CA GLU A 64 5.86 22.26 9.29
C GLU A 64 4.68 22.68 10.18
N ALA A 65 3.91 21.73 10.69
CA ALA A 65 2.79 22.00 11.58
C ALA A 65 3.25 22.66 12.89
N ARG A 66 4.34 22.18 13.49
CA ARG A 66 4.94 22.80 14.69
C ARG A 66 5.48 24.20 14.41
N ASP A 67 6.16 24.39 13.27
CA ASP A 67 6.65 25.70 12.85
C ASP A 67 5.49 26.69 12.66
N ASN A 68 4.30 26.20 12.29
CA ASN A 68 3.06 26.96 12.18
C ASN A 68 2.24 27.07 13.49
N GLY A 69 2.79 26.60 14.62
CA GLY A 69 2.19 26.76 15.94
C GLY A 69 1.27 25.63 16.41
N LEU A 70 1.28 24.46 15.75
CA LEU A 70 0.61 23.27 16.26
C LEU A 70 1.33 22.78 17.52
N THR A 71 0.66 22.85 18.67
CA THR A 71 1.12 22.27 19.94
C THR A 71 0.46 20.93 20.20
N ASP A 72 1.00 20.16 21.16
CA ASP A 72 0.43 18.87 21.53
C ASP A 72 -1.02 19.05 22.07
N GLU A 73 -1.31 20.15 22.77
CA GLU A 73 -2.66 20.45 23.26
C GLU A 73 -3.67 20.74 22.13
N ILE A 74 -3.24 21.45 21.08
CA ILE A 74 -4.10 21.72 19.91
C ILE A 74 -4.31 20.42 19.12
N LEU A 75 -3.28 19.59 18.99
CA LEU A 75 -3.39 18.28 18.34
C LEU A 75 -4.38 17.37 19.08
N GLU A 76 -4.31 17.31 20.41
CA GLU A 76 -5.26 16.56 21.23
C GLU A 76 -6.70 17.06 21.05
N GLN A 77 -6.91 18.37 20.96
CA GLN A 77 -8.23 18.95 20.68
C GLN A 77 -8.76 18.55 19.30
N ILE A 78 -7.92 18.56 18.27
CA ILE A 78 -8.30 18.14 16.91
C ILE A 78 -8.68 16.66 16.89
N LEU A 79 -7.84 15.78 17.46
CA LEU A 79 -8.10 14.33 17.49
C LEU A 79 -9.39 14.00 18.26
N ALA A 80 -9.67 14.68 19.37
CA ALA A 80 -10.91 14.49 20.12
C ALA A 80 -12.16 14.98 19.37
N SER A 81 -12.01 15.90 18.41
CA SER A 81 -13.12 16.41 17.59
C SER A 81 -13.41 15.60 16.32
N ASP A 82 -12.45 14.81 15.84
CA ASP A 82 -12.60 13.98 14.62
C ASP A 82 -13.28 12.61 14.89
N ASP A 83 -13.39 12.18 16.15
CA ASP A 83 -14.04 10.92 16.56
C ASP A 83 -15.58 10.92 16.35
N GLU A 84 -16.21 12.05 16.01
CA GLU A 84 -17.65 12.10 15.68
C GLU A 84 -18.00 11.52 14.30
N PHE A 85 -17.01 11.23 13.44
CA PHE A 85 -17.24 10.67 12.09
C PHE A 85 -17.26 9.13 12.01
N THR A 86 -16.82 8.42 13.05
CA THR A 86 -16.70 6.95 13.02
C THR A 86 -17.97 6.17 13.35
N ASP A 87 -19.01 6.81 13.92
CA ASP A 87 -20.25 6.12 14.32
C ASP A 87 -21.23 5.84 13.15
N LYS A 88 -20.98 6.38 11.94
CA LYS A 88 -21.90 6.22 10.80
C LYS A 88 -21.62 5.03 9.89
N GLU A 89 -20.43 4.41 9.93
CA GLU A 89 -20.13 3.25 9.06
C GLU A 89 -20.55 1.90 9.66
N SER A 90 -20.68 1.77 10.99
CA SER A 90 -21.14 0.53 11.63
C SER A 90 -22.56 0.11 11.23
N SER A 91 -23.39 1.04 10.75
CA SER A 91 -24.77 0.73 10.36
C SER A 91 -24.89 0.05 8.98
N VAL A 92 -23.84 0.05 8.15
CA VAL A 92 -23.90 -0.49 6.78
C VAL A 92 -23.46 -1.95 6.71
N GLU A 93 -22.59 -2.42 7.60
CA GLU A 93 -22.09 -3.81 7.56
C GLU A 93 -23.04 -4.86 8.17
N SER A 94 -24.12 -4.46 8.88
CA SER A 94 -25.08 -5.43 9.45
C SER A 94 -26.11 -5.98 8.45
N ARG A 95 -25.90 -5.79 7.14
CA ARG A 95 -26.88 -6.10 6.07
C ARG A 95 -26.35 -6.96 4.91
N LEU A 96 -25.22 -7.65 5.10
CA LEU A 96 -24.76 -8.72 4.22
C LEU A 96 -24.54 -10.01 5.04
#